data_AF-A0A814M3I9-F1
#
_entry.id   AF-A0A814M3I9-F1
#
_cell.length_a   1.000
_cell.length_b   1.000
_cell.length_c   1.000
_cell.angle_alpha   90.00
_cell.angle_beta   90.00
_cell.angle_gamma   90.00
#
_symmetry.space_group_name_H-M   'P 1'
#
loop_
_entity.id
_entity.type
_entity.pdbx_description
1 polymer ?
#
loop_
_entity_poly.entity_id
_entity_poly.type
_entity_poly.pdbx_seq_one_letter_code
_entity_poly.pdbx_strand_id
1 'polypeptide(L)'
;MLPDNIDVNEAYHPLQNLIDHTTSELFLDLNLHCKWGFDGSTGQSQYKQYQIIQQALMIIPVFYHISFWRKQTPSSSRFCRPIRIKYEKETSELLQDDRDEIEEQIKNLKLTSIRLLCNNLQVEVRVRHYQIDGKAVNDISKNSSPRICNICLASPIQINNDIIQKLEPKKHTLKYGLSAFHANIRFFEWILHIGYRLPIKRWDIRGQDAKKLCDAKKKQVQTEFYAL
;
A
#
# COMPACT_ATOMS: atom_id res chain seq x y z
N MET A 1 -15.13 24.04 0.04
CA MET A 1 -14.44 24.72 -1.09
C MET A 1 -13.50 23.72 -1.73
N LEU A 2 -13.28 23.80 -3.05
CA LEU A 2 -12.21 23.02 -3.67
C LEU A 2 -10.86 23.55 -3.20
N PRO A 3 -9.83 22.71 -3.06
CA PRO A 3 -8.49 23.17 -2.79
C PRO A 3 -7.91 24.12 -3.86
N ASP A 4 -6.96 24.97 -3.48
CA ASP A 4 -6.28 25.90 -4.38
C ASP A 4 -5.15 25.20 -5.20
N ASN A 5 -4.92 25.71 -6.42
CA ASN A 5 -3.86 25.28 -7.36
C ASN A 5 -3.92 23.81 -7.83
N ILE A 6 -5.11 23.33 -8.18
CA ILE A 6 -5.28 22.02 -8.81
C ILE A 6 -4.80 22.08 -10.27
N ASP A 7 -3.85 21.24 -10.63
CA ASP A 7 -3.53 20.98 -12.04
C ASP A 7 -4.55 19.98 -12.59
N VAL A 8 -5.44 20.47 -13.45
CA VAL A 8 -6.54 19.69 -14.04
C VAL A 8 -6.04 18.76 -15.16
N ASN A 9 -4.87 19.03 -15.74
CA ASN A 9 -4.29 18.18 -16.78
C ASN A 9 -3.64 16.92 -16.20
N GLU A 10 -3.11 17.00 -14.97
CA GLU A 10 -2.44 15.88 -14.29
C GLU A 10 -3.21 15.34 -13.07
N ALA A 11 -4.42 15.87 -12.81
CA ALA A 11 -5.23 15.56 -11.63
C ALA A 11 -4.38 15.47 -10.34
N TYR A 12 -3.54 16.50 -10.14
CA TYR A 12 -2.51 16.54 -9.11
C TYR A 12 -2.79 17.63 -8.07
N HIS A 13 -2.46 17.30 -6.82
CA HIS A 13 -2.57 18.17 -5.68
C HIS A 13 -1.23 18.24 -4.93
N PRO A 14 -0.61 19.42 -4.79
CA PRO A 14 0.53 19.59 -3.88
C PRO A 14 0.14 19.15 -2.46
N LEU A 15 1.01 18.36 -1.81
CA LEU A 15 0.73 17.75 -0.51
C LEU A 15 0.40 18.79 0.57
N GLN A 16 1.12 19.91 0.60
CA GLN A 16 0.89 21.00 1.55
C GLN A 16 -0.54 21.54 1.44
N ASN A 17 -0.98 21.88 0.22
CA ASN A 17 -2.31 22.43 0.00
C ASN A 17 -3.40 21.42 0.39
N LEU A 18 -3.19 20.14 0.10
CA LEU A 18 -4.14 19.09 0.47
C LEU A 18 -4.26 18.97 1.99
N ILE A 19 -3.12 19.02 2.70
CA ILE A 19 -3.07 19.00 4.17
C ILE A 19 -3.73 20.26 4.74
N ASP A 20 -3.42 21.44 4.23
CA ASP A 20 -3.97 22.70 4.73
C ASP A 20 -5.49 22.74 4.59
N HIS A 21 -5.99 22.40 3.40
CA HIS A 21 -7.42 22.30 3.12
C HIS A 21 -8.09 21.28 4.06
N THR A 22 -7.52 20.09 4.13
CA THR A 22 -8.01 19.00 4.95
C THR A 22 -8.08 19.36 6.43
N THR A 23 -7.03 19.99 6.95
CA THR A 23 -6.93 20.31 8.37
C THR A 23 -7.88 21.45 8.72
N SER A 24 -8.12 22.38 7.79
CA SER A 24 -9.13 23.43 7.94
C SER A 24 -10.56 22.89 8.11
N GLU A 25 -10.90 21.78 7.43
CA GLU A 25 -12.22 21.14 7.56
C GLU A 25 -12.41 20.40 8.89
N LEU A 26 -11.32 20.06 9.58
CA LEU A 26 -11.38 19.09 10.67
C LEU A 26 -11.52 19.73 12.06
N PHE A 27 -11.12 20.99 12.25
CA PHE A 27 -11.15 21.68 13.56
C PHE A 27 -10.44 20.89 14.68
N LEU A 28 -9.20 20.43 14.44
CA LEU A 28 -8.49 19.49 15.34
C LEU A 28 -7.16 20.01 15.88
N ASP A 29 -6.73 19.34 16.96
CA ASP A 29 -5.53 19.54 17.81
C ASP A 29 -4.19 19.83 17.09
N LEU A 30 -3.21 20.26 17.90
CA LEU A 30 -1.84 20.67 17.53
C LEU A 30 -0.99 19.62 16.78
N ASN A 31 -1.34 18.32 16.85
CA ASN A 31 -0.53 17.24 16.27
C ASN A 31 -1.38 16.32 15.39
N LEU A 32 -1.10 16.33 14.09
CA LEU A 32 -1.78 15.51 13.10
C LEU A 32 -0.85 14.42 12.57
N HIS A 33 -1.24 13.17 12.71
CA HIS A 33 -0.56 12.06 12.05
C HIS A 33 -1.35 11.58 10.84
N CYS A 34 -0.65 11.41 9.71
CA CYS A 34 -1.17 11.04 8.41
C CYS A 34 -0.48 9.76 7.92
N LYS A 35 -1.19 8.91 7.19
CA LYS A 35 -0.58 7.86 6.36
C LYS A 35 -0.80 8.13 4.88
N TRP A 36 0.06 7.60 4.02
CA TRP A 36 -0.02 7.69 2.56
C TRP A 36 0.63 6.47 1.89
N GLY A 37 0.65 6.47 0.56
CA GLY A 37 1.25 5.50 -0.37
C GLY A 37 0.68 5.62 -1.80
N PHE A 38 0.66 4.53 -2.56
CA PHE A 38 0.08 4.45 -3.90
C PHE A 38 -0.37 3.03 -4.21
N ASP A 39 -1.30 2.90 -5.15
CA ASP A 39 -1.78 1.61 -5.66
C ASP A 39 -2.05 1.69 -7.16
N GLY A 40 -1.73 0.62 -7.87
CA GLY A 40 -1.95 0.45 -9.30
C GLY A 40 -3.19 -0.38 -9.57
N SER A 41 -4.05 0.08 -10.48
CA SER A 41 -5.25 -0.67 -10.89
C SER A 41 -5.29 -0.97 -12.38
N THR A 42 -5.75 -2.17 -12.72
CA THR A 42 -5.96 -2.64 -14.11
C THR A 42 -7.44 -2.87 -14.39
N GLY A 43 -7.82 -2.91 -15.68
CA GLY A 43 -9.20 -3.18 -16.10
C GLY A 43 -10.07 -1.93 -16.24
N GLN A 44 -9.47 -0.75 -16.31
CA GLN A 44 -10.16 0.50 -16.61
C GLN A 44 -10.73 0.49 -18.03
N SER A 45 -11.93 1.02 -18.20
CA SER A 45 -12.57 1.12 -19.52
C SER A 45 -11.89 2.20 -20.37
N GLN A 46 -11.66 1.89 -21.63
CA GLN A 46 -11.11 2.85 -22.58
C GLN A 46 -12.20 3.81 -23.03
N TYR A 47 -11.91 5.10 -22.88
CA TYR A 47 -12.76 6.12 -23.46
C TYR A 47 -12.47 6.23 -24.97
N LYS A 48 -13.49 6.44 -25.80
CA LYS A 48 -13.40 6.39 -27.26
C LYS A 48 -12.78 7.64 -27.90
N GLN A 49 -12.05 8.45 -27.13
CA GLN A 49 -11.36 9.65 -27.58
C GLN A 49 -9.86 9.33 -27.77
N TYR A 50 -9.17 10.12 -28.61
CA TYR A 50 -7.85 9.82 -29.18
C TYR A 50 -6.79 9.23 -28.22
N GLN A 51 -5.95 8.34 -28.76
CA GLN A 51 -4.85 7.57 -28.14
C GLN A 51 -4.30 8.10 -26.79
N ILE A 52 -4.80 7.56 -25.67
CA ILE A 52 -4.12 7.62 -24.37
C ILE A 52 -3.98 6.19 -23.85
N ILE A 53 -2.74 5.76 -23.62
CA ILE A 53 -2.39 4.49 -22.98
C ILE A 53 -2.81 4.58 -21.51
N GLN A 54 -3.43 3.54 -20.95
CA GLN A 54 -4.02 3.57 -19.60
C GLN A 54 -3.42 2.51 -18.66
N GLN A 55 -3.03 2.94 -17.44
CA GLN A 55 -3.30 2.27 -16.14
C GLN A 55 -3.35 3.34 -15.05
N ALA A 56 -4.22 3.26 -14.04
CA ALA A 56 -4.36 4.34 -13.07
C ALA A 56 -3.43 4.15 -11.86
N LEU A 57 -2.48 5.07 -11.61
CA LEU A 57 -1.77 5.16 -10.32
C LEU A 57 -2.50 6.19 -9.44
N MET A 58 -3.10 5.72 -8.37
CA MET A 58 -3.82 6.55 -7.40
C MET A 58 -2.94 6.77 -6.17
N ILE A 59 -2.58 8.02 -5.88
CA ILE A 59 -1.81 8.37 -4.67
C ILE A 59 -2.76 8.70 -3.51
N ILE A 60 -2.41 8.13 -2.35
CA ILE A 60 -3.27 7.56 -1.31
C ILE A 60 -3.87 8.51 -0.26
N PRO A 61 -4.95 8.02 0.39
CA PRO A 61 -5.66 8.63 1.51
C PRO A 61 -4.79 9.13 2.68
N VAL A 62 -4.90 10.42 3.02
CA VAL A 62 -4.47 10.96 4.31
C VAL A 62 -5.39 10.46 5.44
N PHE A 63 -4.93 9.55 6.31
CA PHE A 63 -5.67 9.19 7.52
C PHE A 63 -5.03 9.71 8.81
N TYR A 64 -5.88 10.34 9.60
CA TYR A 64 -5.67 11.04 10.87
C TYR A 64 -5.49 10.05 12.03
N HIS A 65 -4.45 10.28 12.82
CA HIS A 65 -4.38 9.80 14.20
C HIS A 65 -4.13 11.00 15.11
N ILE A 66 -5.14 11.37 15.90
CA ILE A 66 -5.05 12.38 16.96
C ILE A 66 -5.17 11.63 18.28
N SER A 67 -4.35 12.00 19.27
CA SER A 67 -4.37 11.40 20.61
C SER A 67 -5.74 11.49 21.30
N PHE A 68 -6.56 12.48 20.96
CA PHE A 68 -7.92 12.67 21.48
C PHE A 68 -9.05 12.33 20.50
N TRP A 69 -8.82 12.36 19.18
CA TRP A 69 -9.82 11.99 18.19
C TRP A 69 -9.37 10.79 17.36
N ARG A 70 -9.77 9.60 17.81
CA ARG A 70 -9.57 8.35 17.08
C ARG A 70 -10.77 8.11 16.16
N LYS A 71 -10.54 8.10 14.85
CA LYS A 71 -11.58 7.69 13.89
C LYS A 71 -12.06 6.29 14.22
N GLN A 72 -13.38 6.11 14.30
CA GLN A 72 -14.00 4.79 14.49
C GLN A 72 -13.72 3.84 13.30
N THR A 73 -13.48 4.40 12.09
CA THR A 73 -13.24 3.63 10.85
C THR A 73 -12.02 4.12 10.07
N PRO A 74 -10.78 3.87 10.56
CA PRO A 74 -9.52 4.38 9.97
C PRO A 74 -9.13 3.72 8.64
N SER A 75 -9.93 2.79 8.13
CA SER A 75 -9.76 2.15 6.81
C SER A 75 -10.88 2.52 5.83
N SER A 76 -11.81 3.39 6.21
CA SER A 76 -12.92 3.83 5.35
C SER A 76 -12.42 4.68 4.18
N SER A 77 -12.84 4.34 2.96
CA SER A 77 -12.55 5.11 1.74
C SER A 77 -13.05 6.56 1.78
N ARG A 78 -14.06 6.89 2.61
CA ARG A 78 -14.55 8.27 2.81
C ARG A 78 -13.47 9.26 3.29
N PHE A 79 -12.43 8.74 3.92
CA PHE A 79 -11.31 9.53 4.41
C PHE A 79 -10.11 9.46 3.47
N CYS A 80 -10.33 8.92 2.28
CA CYS A 80 -9.38 8.97 1.21
C CYS A 80 -9.39 10.30 0.49
N ARG A 81 -8.25 10.97 0.57
CA ARG A 81 -7.96 12.20 -0.16
C ARG A 81 -6.92 11.86 -1.22
N PRO A 82 -7.27 11.94 -2.52
CA PRO A 82 -6.34 11.65 -3.59
C PRO A 82 -5.31 12.79 -3.70
N ILE A 83 -4.05 12.43 -3.86
CA ILE A 83 -2.96 13.39 -4.15
C ILE A 83 -2.73 13.51 -5.65
N ARG A 84 -2.75 12.38 -6.37
CA ARG A 84 -2.51 12.33 -7.82
C ARG A 84 -3.21 11.14 -8.44
N ILE A 85 -3.63 11.29 -9.70
CA ILE A 85 -4.08 10.19 -10.55
C ILE A 85 -3.31 10.24 -11.87
N LYS A 86 -2.49 9.22 -12.16
CA LYS A 86 -1.79 9.08 -13.46
C LYS A 86 -2.40 7.97 -14.29
N TYR A 87 -2.40 8.10 -15.61
CA TYR A 87 -2.77 7.02 -16.54
C TYR A 87 -1.53 6.31 -17.09
N GLU A 88 -0.69 5.75 -16.23
CA GLU A 88 0.54 5.05 -16.57
C GLU A 88 0.62 3.66 -15.95
N LYS A 89 1.26 2.72 -16.66
CA LYS A 89 1.53 1.37 -16.16
C LYS A 89 2.43 1.44 -14.93
N GLU A 90 2.09 0.68 -13.90
CA GLU A 90 2.95 0.54 -12.72
C GLU A 90 4.31 -0.06 -13.13
N THR A 91 5.38 0.72 -12.97
CA THR A 91 6.76 0.31 -13.17
C THR A 91 7.58 0.62 -11.93
N SER A 92 8.70 -0.09 -11.74
CA SER A 92 9.57 0.13 -10.58
C SER A 92 10.20 1.52 -10.58
N GLU A 93 10.47 2.07 -11.77
CA GLU A 93 10.95 3.44 -11.96
C GLU A 93 9.90 4.46 -11.52
N LEU A 94 8.66 4.33 -12.03
CA LEU A 94 7.56 5.24 -11.68
C LEU A 94 7.26 5.20 -10.17
N LEU A 95 7.27 4.02 -9.55
CA LEU A 95 7.08 3.88 -8.11
C LEU A 95 8.20 4.54 -7.30
N GLN A 96 9.45 4.51 -7.79
CA GLN A 96 10.58 5.17 -7.14
C GLN A 96 10.48 6.70 -7.28
N ASP A 97 10.23 7.19 -8.49
CA ASP A 97 10.11 8.63 -8.78
C ASP A 97 8.96 9.25 -7.96
N ASP A 98 7.78 8.62 -7.97
CA ASP A 98 6.62 9.09 -7.21
C ASP A 98 6.88 9.06 -5.70
N ARG A 99 7.61 8.05 -5.23
CA ARG A 99 7.95 7.94 -3.82
C ARG A 99 8.94 9.01 -3.39
N ASP A 100 9.96 9.27 -4.20
CA ASP A 100 10.99 10.25 -3.91
C ASP A 100 10.42 11.68 -4.00
N GLU A 101 9.52 11.96 -4.95
CA GLU A 101 8.81 13.24 -5.06
C GLU A 101 7.98 13.53 -3.79
N ILE A 102 7.16 12.57 -3.34
CA ILE A 102 6.31 12.77 -2.16
C ILE A 102 7.16 12.80 -0.88
N GLU A 103 8.20 11.97 -0.75
CA GLU A 103 9.12 12.06 0.39
C GLU A 103 9.82 13.42 0.46
N GLU A 104 10.16 14.02 -0.68
CA GLU A 104 10.72 15.38 -0.73
C GLU A 104 9.69 16.44 -0.33
N GLN A 105 8.44 16.32 -0.77
CA GLN A 105 7.36 17.19 -0.29
C GLN A 105 7.18 17.06 1.23
N ILE A 106 7.23 15.83 1.78
CA ILE A 106 7.11 15.57 3.22
C ILE A 106 8.24 16.25 4.01
N LYS A 107 9.50 16.20 3.52
CA LYS A 107 10.63 16.87 4.17
C LYS A 107 10.46 18.39 4.22
N ASN A 108 9.83 18.95 3.19
CA ASN A 108 9.63 20.39 3.03
C ASN A 108 8.25 20.88 3.54
N LEU A 109 7.49 20.03 4.23
CA LEU A 109 6.21 20.42 4.82
C LEU A 109 6.40 21.52 5.86
N LYS A 110 5.55 22.54 5.75
CA LYS A 110 5.48 23.67 6.68
C LYS A 110 4.38 23.42 7.71
N LEU A 111 4.48 24.08 8.86
CA LEU A 111 3.39 24.08 9.84
C LEU A 111 2.11 24.64 9.21
N THR A 112 1.04 23.88 9.33
CA THR A 112 -0.29 24.29 8.84
C THR A 112 -0.91 25.23 9.87
N SER A 113 -1.29 26.43 9.44
CA SER A 113 -1.97 27.41 10.31
C SER A 113 -3.48 27.36 10.08
N ILE A 114 -4.24 27.15 11.15
CA ILE A 114 -5.71 27.13 11.12
C ILE A 114 -6.23 28.26 11.99
N ARG A 115 -7.21 29.00 11.47
CA ARG A 115 -7.92 30.02 12.23
C ARG A 115 -9.12 29.41 12.93
N LEU A 116 -9.05 29.26 14.26
CA LEU A 116 -10.15 28.79 15.10
C LEU A 116 -10.77 29.96 15.84
N LEU A 117 -11.98 30.38 15.44
CA LEU A 117 -12.80 31.44 16.05
C LEU A 117 -12.05 32.80 16.22
N CYS A 118 -11.09 32.86 17.15
CA CYS A 118 -10.31 34.04 17.53
C CYS A 118 -8.78 33.82 17.52
N ASN A 119 -8.29 32.58 17.41
CA ASN A 119 -6.87 32.24 17.55
C ASN A 119 -6.32 31.54 16.31
N ASN A 120 -5.05 31.81 16.00
CA ASN A 120 -4.30 31.05 15.01
C ASN A 120 -3.64 29.86 15.72
N LEU A 121 -4.03 28.64 15.34
CA LEU A 121 -3.41 27.41 15.79
C LEU A 121 -2.40 26.94 14.75
N GLN A 122 -1.21 26.55 15.20
CA GLN A 122 -0.24 25.87 14.34
C GLN A 122 -0.32 24.37 14.58
N VAL A 123 -0.49 23.60 13.50
CA VAL A 123 -0.59 22.14 13.55
C VAL A 123 0.67 21.55 12.90
N GLU A 124 1.36 20.70 13.65
CA GLU A 124 2.45 19.87 13.13
C GLU A 124 1.83 18.63 12.45
N VAL A 125 2.22 18.37 11.21
CA VAL A 125 1.71 17.25 10.43
C VAL A 125 2.81 16.22 10.16
N ARG A 126 2.58 14.97 10.60
CA ARG A 126 3.51 13.84 10.44
C ARG A 126 2.96 12.81 9.49
N VAL A 127 3.57 12.69 8.33
CA VAL A 127 3.11 11.79 7.26
C VAL A 127 3.96 10.51 7.22
N ARG A 128 3.32 9.34 7.12
CA ARG A 128 3.98 8.01 7.12
C ARG A 128 3.56 7.13 5.94
N HIS A 129 4.52 6.48 5.29
CA HIS A 129 4.27 5.64 4.11
C HIS A 129 3.89 4.21 4.51
N TYR A 130 2.65 3.98 4.97
CA TYR A 130 2.21 2.66 5.45
C TYR A 130 1.24 1.93 4.53
N GLN A 131 0.73 2.60 3.50
CA GLN A 131 -0.23 2.00 2.58
C GLN A 131 0.47 1.62 1.29
N ILE A 132 1.28 0.58 1.41
CA ILE A 132 2.04 0.05 0.29
C ILE A 132 1.96 -1.47 0.35
N ASP A 133 1.81 -2.10 -0.81
CA ASP A 133 1.83 -3.56 -0.90
C ASP A 133 3.27 -4.10 -0.78
N GLY A 134 3.41 -5.39 -0.48
CA GLY A 134 4.74 -6.00 -0.31
C GLY A 134 5.56 -6.08 -1.60
N LYS A 135 4.92 -6.14 -2.77
CA LYS A 135 5.58 -6.13 -4.08
C LYS A 135 6.17 -4.74 -4.35
N ALA A 136 5.40 -3.67 -4.19
CA ALA A 136 5.87 -2.30 -4.35
C ALA A 136 7.02 -1.97 -3.40
N VAL A 137 7.00 -2.45 -2.14
CA VAL A 137 8.15 -2.33 -1.23
C VAL A 137 9.40 -3.03 -1.79
N ASN A 138 9.24 -4.23 -2.36
CA ASN A 138 10.35 -4.96 -2.98
C ASN A 138 10.90 -4.21 -4.20
N ASP A 139 10.04 -3.65 -5.04
CA ASP A 139 10.41 -2.88 -6.22
C ASP A 139 11.19 -1.59 -5.84
N ILE A 140 10.73 -0.88 -4.80
CA ILE A 140 11.41 0.32 -4.28
C ILE A 140 12.74 -0.03 -3.59
N SER A 141 12.77 -1.15 -2.86
CA SER A 141 13.98 -1.62 -2.18
C SER A 141 14.98 -2.28 -3.15
N LYS A 142 14.66 -2.34 -4.45
CA LYS A 142 15.47 -2.98 -5.50
C LYS A 142 15.80 -4.44 -5.17
N ASN A 143 14.87 -5.13 -4.53
CA ASN A 143 15.01 -6.55 -4.22
C ASN A 143 14.87 -7.37 -5.52
N SER A 144 15.75 -8.34 -5.69
CA SER A 144 15.82 -9.16 -6.92
C SER A 144 14.62 -10.08 -7.16
N SER A 145 13.75 -10.26 -6.16
CA SER A 145 12.59 -11.14 -6.28
C SER A 145 11.44 -10.71 -5.37
N PRO A 146 10.19 -10.78 -5.86
CA PRO A 146 9.00 -10.54 -5.03
C PRO A 146 8.77 -11.62 -3.96
N ARG A 147 9.56 -12.71 -3.99
CA ARG A 147 9.49 -13.82 -3.01
C ARG A 147 10.37 -13.59 -1.79
N ILE A 148 11.22 -12.57 -1.82
CA ILE A 148 12.06 -12.19 -0.69
C ILE A 148 11.19 -11.47 0.33
N CYS A 149 11.44 -11.73 1.62
CA CYS A 149 10.76 -11.00 2.69
C CYS A 149 11.11 -9.52 2.62
N ASN A 150 10.11 -8.65 2.49
CA ASN A 150 10.29 -7.21 2.42
C ASN A 150 10.72 -6.56 3.76
N ILE A 151 10.79 -7.33 4.85
CA ILE A 151 11.20 -6.85 6.19
C ILE A 151 12.67 -7.21 6.48
N CYS A 152 13.02 -8.50 6.46
CA CYS A 152 14.36 -8.97 6.79
C CYS A 152 15.26 -9.22 5.56
N LEU A 153 14.70 -9.17 4.35
CA LEU A 153 15.37 -9.45 3.08
C LEU A 153 15.86 -10.90 2.91
N ALA A 154 15.32 -11.83 3.71
CA ALA A 154 15.63 -13.25 3.58
C ALA A 154 14.81 -13.91 2.46
N SER A 155 15.46 -14.79 1.71
CA SER A 155 14.82 -15.66 0.72
C SER A 155 14.04 -16.80 1.40
N PRO A 156 13.09 -17.45 0.70
CA PRO A 156 12.37 -18.61 1.23
C PRO A 156 13.28 -19.75 1.70
N ILE A 157 14.42 -19.94 1.02
CA ILE A 157 15.40 -20.98 1.39
C ILE A 157 16.06 -20.63 2.72
N GLN A 158 16.48 -19.38 2.90
CA GLN A 158 17.04 -18.91 4.17
C GLN A 158 16.02 -19.02 5.29
N ILE A 159 14.77 -18.59 5.06
CA ILE A 159 13.70 -18.69 6.07
C ILE A 159 13.42 -20.14 6.49
N ASN A 160 13.50 -21.09 5.56
CA ASN A 160 13.27 -22.51 5.87
C ASN A 160 14.45 -23.17 6.59
N ASN A 161 15.68 -22.69 6.37
CA ASN A 161 16.90 -23.28 6.92
C ASN A 161 17.34 -22.59 8.23
N ASP A 162 17.04 -21.30 8.38
CA ASP A 162 17.34 -20.52 9.57
C ASP A 162 16.20 -20.57 10.58
N ILE A 163 16.53 -20.50 11.86
CA ILE A 163 15.53 -20.25 12.90
C ILE A 163 15.07 -18.80 12.69
N ILE A 164 13.77 -18.60 12.46
CA ILE A 164 13.14 -17.27 12.25
C ILE A 164 13.61 -16.24 13.30
N GLN A 165 13.89 -16.66 14.52
CA GLN A 165 14.39 -15.83 15.62
C GLN A 165 15.76 -15.16 15.34
N LYS A 166 16.55 -15.67 14.40
CA LYS A 166 17.85 -15.10 13.99
C LYS A 166 17.72 -14.06 12.88
N LEU A 167 16.56 -13.94 12.24
CA LEU A 167 16.35 -13.00 11.14
C LEU A 167 15.98 -11.63 11.70
N GLU A 168 16.92 -10.68 11.60
CA GLU A 168 16.68 -9.31 12.05
C GLU A 168 16.02 -8.46 10.94
N PRO A 169 15.00 -7.65 11.28
CA PRO A 169 14.43 -6.66 10.37
C PRO A 169 15.48 -5.62 9.92
N LYS A 170 15.42 -5.22 8.65
CA LYS A 170 16.26 -4.12 8.15
C LYS A 170 15.63 -2.78 8.51
N LYS A 171 16.39 -1.88 9.16
CA LYS A 171 15.86 -0.59 9.65
C LYS A 171 15.14 0.24 8.58
N HIS A 172 15.67 0.26 7.35
CA HIS A 172 15.09 1.06 6.27
C HIS A 172 13.77 0.50 5.72
N THR A 173 13.44 -0.77 5.97
CA THR A 173 12.19 -1.39 5.51
C THR A 173 11.05 -1.21 6.51
N LEU A 174 11.36 -1.02 7.80
CA LEU A 174 10.37 -0.84 8.86
C LEU A 174 9.46 0.37 8.66
N LYS A 175 9.91 1.39 7.92
CA LYS A 175 9.10 2.59 7.63
C LYS A 175 7.88 2.31 6.77
N TYR A 176 7.84 1.18 6.06
CA TYR A 176 6.72 0.76 5.22
C TYR A 176 5.62 0.02 5.99
N GLY A 177 5.91 -0.39 7.23
CA GLY A 177 4.99 -1.16 8.05
C GLY A 177 4.65 -2.55 7.49
N LEU A 178 3.61 -3.16 8.04
CA LEU A 178 3.05 -4.44 7.56
C LEU A 178 1.67 -4.22 6.97
N SER A 179 1.50 -4.56 5.70
CA SER A 179 0.17 -4.55 5.06
C SER A 179 -0.67 -5.73 5.58
N ALA A 180 -1.49 -5.49 6.61
CA ALA A 180 -2.37 -6.50 7.21
C ALA A 180 -3.32 -7.16 6.18
N PHE A 181 -3.82 -6.38 5.21
CA PHE A 181 -4.68 -6.90 4.14
C PHE A 181 -3.99 -7.99 3.32
N HIS A 182 -2.85 -7.66 2.72
CA HIS A 182 -2.05 -8.63 1.97
C HIS A 182 -1.52 -9.78 2.85
N ALA A 183 -1.18 -9.52 4.12
CA ALA A 183 -0.75 -10.57 5.04
C ALA A 183 -1.85 -11.64 5.22
N ASN A 184 -3.10 -11.23 5.42
CA ASN A 184 -4.23 -12.15 5.54
C ASN A 184 -4.47 -12.95 4.24
N ILE A 185 -4.43 -12.28 3.08
CA ILE A 185 -4.61 -12.94 1.78
C ILE A 185 -3.51 -13.99 1.56
N ARG A 186 -2.25 -13.62 1.79
CA ARG A 186 -1.11 -14.53 1.59
C ARG A 186 -1.11 -15.68 2.59
N PHE A 187 -1.51 -15.42 3.83
CA PHE A 187 -1.66 -16.47 4.84
C PHE A 187 -2.74 -17.48 4.45
N PHE A 188 -3.89 -17.00 3.98
CA PHE A 188 -4.96 -17.87 3.50
C PHE A 188 -4.53 -18.68 2.26
N GLU A 189 -3.91 -18.02 1.27
CA GLU A 189 -3.34 -18.69 0.08
C GLU A 189 -2.32 -19.77 0.48
N TRP A 190 -1.49 -19.49 1.48
CA TRP A 190 -0.51 -20.44 2.01
C TRP A 190 -1.17 -21.67 2.64
N ILE A 191 -2.23 -21.49 3.46
CA ILE A 191 -3.01 -22.60 4.02
C ILE A 191 -3.63 -23.45 2.90
N LEU A 192 -4.23 -22.81 1.89
CA LEU A 192 -4.79 -23.51 0.73
C LEU A 192 -3.72 -24.33 0.01
N HIS A 193 -2.55 -23.74 -0.23
CA HIS A 193 -1.42 -24.44 -0.84
C HIS A 193 -0.92 -25.62 -0.02
N ILE A 194 -0.91 -25.53 1.31
CA ILE A 194 -0.63 -26.69 2.18
C ILE A 194 -1.68 -27.77 1.95
N GLY A 195 -2.97 -27.42 2.00
CA GLY A 195 -4.08 -28.34 1.79
C GLY A 195 -3.99 -29.08 0.44
N TYR A 196 -3.71 -28.36 -0.65
CA TYR A 196 -3.58 -28.95 -1.99
C TYR A 196 -2.38 -29.89 -2.09
N ARG A 197 -1.33 -29.68 -1.29
CA ARG A 197 -0.07 -30.43 -1.33
C ARG A 197 0.01 -31.57 -0.32
N LEU A 198 -1.03 -31.80 0.50
CA LEU A 198 -1.08 -32.93 1.43
C LEU A 198 -0.77 -34.31 0.80
N PRO A 199 -1.19 -34.63 -0.44
CA PRO A 199 -0.86 -35.92 -1.06
C PRO A 199 0.64 -36.08 -1.38
N ILE A 200 1.33 -34.97 -1.69
CA ILE A 200 2.73 -34.99 -2.12
C ILE A 200 3.72 -34.65 -1.00
N LYS A 201 3.25 -34.00 0.08
CA LYS A 201 4.01 -33.62 1.29
C LYS A 201 5.34 -32.89 1.01
N ARG A 202 5.40 -32.12 -0.08
CA ARG A 202 6.58 -31.35 -0.48
C ARG A 202 6.17 -29.98 -1.02
N TRP A 203 7.02 -28.99 -0.82
CA TRP A 203 6.78 -27.63 -1.30
C TRP A 203 6.84 -27.53 -2.82
N ASP A 204 7.76 -28.29 -3.42
CA ASP A 204 8.05 -28.24 -4.84
C ASP A 204 7.16 -29.18 -5.67
N ILE A 205 6.46 -28.62 -6.66
CA ILE A 205 5.54 -29.35 -7.54
C ILE A 205 6.13 -29.52 -8.95
N ARG A 206 7.45 -29.42 -9.11
CA ARG A 206 8.14 -29.77 -10.35
C ARG A 206 7.95 -31.28 -10.64
N GLY A 207 7.20 -31.60 -11.68
CA GLY A 207 6.86 -32.96 -12.09
C GLY A 207 5.39 -33.13 -12.49
N GLN A 208 5.15 -33.81 -13.60
CA GLN A 208 3.81 -33.90 -14.20
C GLN A 208 2.82 -34.65 -13.31
N ASP A 209 3.28 -35.68 -12.60
CA ASP A 209 2.43 -36.46 -11.68
C ASP A 209 2.10 -35.71 -10.39
N ALA A 210 3.08 -35.01 -9.80
CA ALA A 210 2.85 -34.17 -8.63
C ALA A 210 1.87 -33.03 -8.93
N LYS A 211 1.95 -32.45 -10.13
CA LYS A 211 1.01 -31.41 -10.59
C LYS A 211 -0.40 -31.97 -10.73
N LYS A 212 -0.56 -33.13 -11.37
CA LYS A 212 -1.88 -33.81 -11.49
C LYS A 212 -2.52 -34.09 -10.13
N LEU A 213 -1.75 -34.62 -9.17
CA LEU A 213 -2.24 -34.91 -7.82
C LEU A 213 -2.65 -33.64 -7.08
N CYS A 214 -1.85 -32.58 -7.17
CA CYS A 214 -2.15 -31.30 -6.55
C CYS A 214 -3.40 -30.64 -7.17
N ASP A 215 -3.54 -30.68 -8.50
CA ASP A 215 -4.68 -30.11 -9.22
C ASP A 215 -5.97 -30.88 -8.91
N ALA A 216 -5.91 -32.22 -8.79
CA ALA A 216 -7.03 -33.04 -8.35
C ALA A 216 -7.48 -32.68 -6.93
N LYS A 217 -6.52 -32.55 -5.99
CA LYS A 217 -6.85 -32.16 -4.61
C LYS A 217 -7.39 -30.74 -4.52
N LYS A 218 -6.84 -29.80 -5.30
CA LYS A 218 -7.35 -28.43 -5.40
C LYS A 218 -8.82 -28.42 -5.84
N LYS A 219 -9.16 -29.15 -6.91
CA LYS A 219 -10.55 -29.27 -7.38
C LYS A 219 -11.46 -29.83 -6.30
N GLN A 220 -11.05 -30.91 -5.64
CA GLN A 220 -11.82 -31.50 -4.54
C GLN A 220 -12.09 -30.48 -3.43
N VAL A 221 -11.05 -29.81 -2.92
CA VAL A 221 -11.19 -28.82 -1.83
C VAL A 221 -12.06 -27.65 -2.25
N GLN A 222 -11.95 -27.17 -3.49
CA GLN A 222 -12.81 -26.11 -4.00
C GLN A 222 -14.27 -26.56 -4.05
N THR A 223 -14.56 -27.74 -4.58
CA THR A 223 -15.92 -28.30 -4.62
C THR A 223 -16.53 -28.45 -3.23
N GLU A 224 -15.76 -28.99 -2.27
CA GLU A 224 -16.21 -29.16 -0.88
C GLU A 224 -16.46 -27.81 -0.20
N PHE A 225 -15.60 -26.81 -0.44
CA PHE A 225 -15.75 -25.47 0.13
C PHE A 225 -16.97 -24.72 -0.43
N TYR A 226 -17.30 -24.89 -1.71
CA TYR A 226 -18.51 -24.31 -2.32
C TYR A 226 -19.81 -25.02 -1.92
N ALA A 227 -19.73 -26.23 -1.36
CA ALA A 227 -20.89 -27.00 -0.93
C ALA A 227 -21.31 -26.73 0.53
N LEU A 228 -20.50 -25.98 1.29
CA LEU A 228 -20.78 -25.50 2.65
C LEU A 228 -21.57 -24.18 2.61
#